data_AF-A0A9R0YZR9-F1
#
_entry.id   AF-A0A9R0YZR9-F1
#
_cell.length_a   1.000
_cell.length_b   1.000
_cell.length_c   1.000
_cell.angle_alpha   90.00
_cell.angle_beta   90.00
_cell.angle_gamma   90.00
#
_symmetry.space_group_name_H-M   'P 1'
#
loop_
_entity.id
_entity.type
_entity.pdbx_description
1 polymer ?
#
loop_
_entity_poly.entity_id
_entity_poly.type
_entity_poly.pdbx_seq_one_letter_code
_entity_poly.pdbx_strand_id
1 'polypeptide(L)'
;MATSHMTTTVFSAIVIILLSSAMAAQSSGDVGGKKPKPTDFMLEACKNASNWSKSYNEGYNYVTAEFCISTLLSDNRSADAKDRRDLALIPVDILKERVVTAGGNVKKMLHSTKNSTSTTARHLRICELDYTATAGILSFCDALMRDYQGDRRSEDEDNDGPLNFELPECVDEANEAWGYCGLALLHIPGAEALVKEGDELQMLMNLSIALLSPYRDS
;
A
#
# COMPACT_ATOMS: atom_id res chain seq x y z
N MET A 1 41.17 34.47 10.54
CA MET A 1 40.85 33.03 10.56
C MET A 1 39.40 32.92 10.09
N ALA A 2 39.18 32.34 8.91
CA ALA A 2 37.90 32.40 8.19
C ALA A 2 36.87 31.43 8.78
N THR A 3 35.66 31.90 9.00
CA THR A 3 34.49 31.10 9.37
C THR A 3 34.00 30.32 8.16
N SER A 4 34.22 29.01 8.15
CA SER A 4 33.72 28.10 7.11
C SER A 4 32.26 27.77 7.39
N HIS A 5 31.37 28.11 6.45
CA HIS A 5 29.96 27.73 6.49
C HIS A 5 29.82 26.24 6.14
N MET A 6 29.38 25.45 7.11
CA MET A 6 29.06 24.03 6.94
C MET A 6 27.79 23.92 6.08
N THR A 7 27.93 23.45 4.85
CA THR A 7 26.83 23.25 3.90
C THR A 7 26.22 21.87 4.14
N THR A 8 25.02 21.83 4.72
CA THR A 8 24.27 20.59 4.96
C THR A 8 23.69 20.09 3.64
N THR A 9 24.27 19.02 3.10
CA THR A 9 23.73 18.32 1.92
C THR A 9 22.67 17.32 2.36
N VAL A 10 21.41 17.56 1.99
CA VAL A 10 20.29 16.63 2.21
C VAL A 10 20.39 15.53 1.17
N PHE A 11 20.84 14.33 1.56
CA PHE A 11 20.80 13.15 0.71
C PHE A 11 19.36 12.61 0.66
N SER A 12 18.66 12.86 -0.46
CA SER A 12 17.45 12.10 -0.83
C SER A 12 17.85 10.65 -1.11
N ALA A 13 17.54 9.75 -0.19
CA ALA A 13 17.72 8.31 -0.37
C ALA A 13 16.64 7.78 -1.33
N ILE A 14 16.99 7.63 -2.61
CA ILE A 14 16.18 6.88 -3.57
C ILE A 14 16.37 5.39 -3.24
N VAL A 15 15.36 4.76 -2.67
CA VAL A 15 15.34 3.31 -2.44
C VAL A 15 15.08 2.63 -3.79
N ILE A 16 16.13 2.01 -4.36
CA ILE A 16 16.03 1.19 -5.56
C ILE A 16 15.54 -0.20 -5.13
N ILE A 17 14.26 -0.48 -5.35
CA ILE A 17 13.67 -1.83 -5.17
C ILE A 17 14.21 -2.71 -6.30
N LEU A 18 15.11 -3.65 -5.99
CA LEU A 18 15.63 -4.65 -6.92
C LEU A 18 14.73 -5.89 -6.88
N LEU A 19 13.79 -6.01 -7.82
CA LEU A 19 13.03 -7.24 -8.08
C LEU A 19 13.83 -8.13 -9.03
N SER A 20 14.26 -9.30 -8.54
CA SER A 20 15.01 -10.29 -9.32
C SER A 20 14.03 -11.15 -10.13
N SER A 21 13.94 -10.93 -11.44
CA SER A 21 13.23 -11.82 -12.36
C SER A 21 14.20 -12.80 -13.02
N ALA A 22 13.93 -14.10 -12.86
CA ALA A 22 14.66 -15.18 -13.50
C ALA A 22 14.38 -15.18 -15.01
N MET A 23 15.45 -15.26 -15.81
CA MET A 23 15.38 -15.20 -17.28
C MET A 23 14.90 -16.53 -17.88
N ALA A 24 13.89 -16.46 -18.74
CA ALA A 24 13.72 -17.38 -19.85
C ALA A 24 13.92 -16.61 -21.17
N ALA A 25 14.93 -17.02 -21.93
CA ALA A 25 15.29 -16.48 -23.25
C ALA A 25 14.25 -16.93 -24.30
N GLN A 26 13.96 -16.29 -25.45
CA GLN A 26 14.65 -15.31 -26.29
C GLN A 26 13.60 -14.51 -27.10
N SER A 27 13.80 -13.20 -27.30
CA SER A 27 13.82 -12.59 -28.64
C SER A 27 14.41 -11.17 -28.53
N SER A 28 15.32 -10.87 -29.44
CA SER A 28 16.15 -9.68 -29.45
C SER A 28 15.33 -8.40 -29.63
N GLY A 29 15.18 -7.63 -28.56
CA GLY A 29 14.67 -6.25 -28.57
C GLY A 29 15.20 -5.52 -27.35
N ASP A 30 16.00 -4.48 -27.60
CA ASP A 30 16.49 -3.46 -26.66
C ASP A 30 16.01 -3.57 -25.19
N VAL A 31 16.75 -4.29 -24.36
CA VAL A 31 16.50 -4.40 -22.90
C VAL A 31 17.15 -3.22 -22.19
N GLY A 32 16.84 -2.01 -22.66
CA GLY A 32 16.95 -0.76 -21.93
C GLY A 32 15.55 -0.32 -21.55
N GLY A 33 14.84 -1.12 -20.74
CA GLY A 33 13.43 -0.93 -20.41
C GLY A 33 13.15 0.52 -20.00
N LYS A 34 12.58 1.29 -20.91
CA LYS A 34 12.23 2.69 -20.69
C LYS A 34 11.21 2.71 -19.56
N LYS A 35 11.57 3.32 -18.42
CA LYS A 35 10.64 3.50 -17.30
C LYS A 35 9.31 4.04 -17.86
N PRO A 36 8.16 3.46 -17.48
CA PRO A 36 6.87 3.95 -17.94
C PRO A 36 6.77 5.44 -17.62
N LYS A 37 6.22 6.23 -18.55
CA LYS A 37 5.96 7.64 -18.30
C LYS A 37 4.57 7.78 -17.68
N PRO A 38 4.38 8.71 -16.73
CA PRO A 38 3.05 8.97 -16.20
C PRO A 38 2.13 9.48 -17.31
N THR A 39 0.90 8.95 -17.34
CA THR A 39 -0.19 9.42 -18.21
C THR A 39 -0.86 10.64 -17.58
N ASP A 40 -1.55 11.47 -18.38
CA ASP A 40 -2.30 12.61 -17.84
C ASP A 40 -3.38 12.17 -16.84
N PHE A 41 -4.01 11.01 -17.09
CA PHE A 41 -4.96 10.40 -16.17
C PHE A 41 -4.31 10.07 -14.81
N MET A 42 -3.13 9.45 -14.83
CA MET A 42 -2.37 9.14 -13.61
C MET A 42 -1.98 10.39 -12.83
N LEU A 43 -1.50 11.42 -13.52
CA LEU A 43 -1.12 12.69 -12.90
C LEU A 43 -2.32 13.34 -12.18
N GLU A 44 -3.48 13.37 -12.85
CA GLU A 44 -4.70 13.95 -12.28
C GLU A 44 -5.27 13.09 -11.14
N ALA A 45 -5.24 11.76 -11.28
CA ALA A 45 -5.65 10.84 -10.22
C ALA A 45 -4.78 11.02 -8.96
N CYS A 46 -3.45 11.07 -9.11
CA CYS A 46 -2.53 11.26 -8.00
C CYS A 46 -2.60 12.64 -7.34
N LYS A 47 -2.85 13.69 -8.12
CA LYS A 47 -3.11 15.03 -7.57
C LYS A 47 -4.36 15.03 -6.71
N ASN A 48 -5.44 14.40 -7.18
CA ASN A 48 -6.69 14.30 -6.44
C ASN A 48 -6.57 13.43 -5.19
N ALA A 49 -5.90 12.28 -5.30
CA ALA A 49 -5.59 11.42 -4.15
C ALA A 49 -4.76 12.17 -3.08
N SER A 50 -3.77 12.95 -3.50
CA SER A 50 -2.96 13.75 -2.57
C SER A 50 -3.77 14.84 -1.87
N ASN A 51 -4.63 15.56 -2.60
CA ASN A 51 -5.52 16.57 -2.02
C ASN A 51 -6.50 15.95 -1.04
N TRP A 52 -7.16 14.84 -1.41
CA TRP A 52 -8.07 14.12 -0.53
C TRP A 52 -7.36 13.64 0.73
N SER A 53 -6.18 13.01 0.58
CA SER A 53 -5.42 12.47 1.71
C SER A 53 -4.98 13.56 2.68
N LYS A 54 -4.65 14.77 2.22
CA LYS A 54 -4.34 15.91 3.10
C LYS A 54 -5.55 16.36 3.93
N SER A 55 -6.76 16.26 3.38
CA SER A 55 -7.99 16.62 4.09
C SER A 55 -8.46 15.54 5.05
N TYR A 56 -8.18 14.28 4.75
CA TYR A 56 -8.64 13.13 5.54
C TYR A 56 -7.64 12.70 6.62
N ASN A 57 -6.34 12.73 6.32
CA ASN A 57 -5.27 12.38 7.24
C ASN A 57 -4.62 13.64 7.80
N GLU A 58 -5.19 14.22 8.87
CA GLU A 58 -4.52 15.29 9.61
C GLU A 58 -3.24 14.74 10.27
N GLY A 59 -2.06 14.95 9.66
CA GLY A 59 -0.78 14.50 10.23
C GLY A 59 0.33 14.16 9.23
N TYR A 60 1.24 13.25 9.63
CA TYR A 60 2.51 12.94 8.95
C TYR A 60 2.42 11.89 7.82
N ASN A 61 1.29 11.19 7.66
CA ASN A 61 1.15 10.06 6.73
C ASN A 61 0.20 10.34 5.55
N TYR A 62 0.13 11.60 5.09
CA TYR A 62 -0.66 11.93 3.91
C TYR A 62 0.07 11.49 2.62
N VAL A 63 -0.72 11.10 1.63
CA VAL A 63 -0.23 10.65 0.33
C VAL A 63 0.26 11.86 -0.47
N THR A 64 1.53 11.85 -0.91
CA THR A 64 2.03 12.84 -1.86
C THR A 64 1.75 12.42 -3.30
N ALA A 65 1.66 13.38 -4.21
CA ALA A 65 1.49 13.08 -5.64
C ALA A 65 2.70 12.30 -6.18
N GLU A 66 3.91 12.61 -5.70
CA GLU A 66 5.15 11.93 -6.08
C GLU A 66 5.16 10.47 -5.62
N PHE A 67 4.71 10.20 -4.39
CA PHE A 67 4.59 8.83 -3.87
C PHE A 67 3.56 8.03 -4.68
N CYS A 68 2.40 8.63 -4.96
CA CYS A 68 1.38 8.02 -5.80
C CYS A 68 1.93 7.66 -7.19
N ILE A 69 2.52 8.63 -7.89
CA ILE A 69 3.06 8.42 -9.25
C ILE A 69 4.14 7.35 -9.25
N SER A 70 5.11 7.43 -8.33
CA SER A 70 6.20 6.44 -8.27
C SER A 70 5.71 5.03 -7.95
N THR A 71 4.68 4.90 -7.10
CA THR A 71 4.05 3.61 -6.80
C THR A 71 3.33 3.05 -8.03
N LEU A 72 2.53 3.87 -8.72
CA LEU A 72 1.82 3.42 -9.92
C LEU A 72 2.78 3.03 -11.05
N LEU A 73 3.85 3.80 -11.27
CA LEU A 73 4.88 3.50 -12.26
C LEU A 73 5.75 2.27 -11.94
N SER A 74 5.61 1.69 -10.76
CA SER A 74 6.24 0.39 -10.45
C SER A 74 5.57 -0.77 -11.16
N ASP A 75 4.35 -0.59 -11.68
CA ASP A 75 3.58 -1.59 -12.39
C ASP A 75 3.11 -1.06 -13.75
N ASN A 76 3.35 -1.83 -14.81
CA ASN A 76 3.03 -1.45 -16.18
C ASN A 76 1.52 -1.30 -16.42
N ARG A 77 0.67 -1.97 -15.60
CA ARG A 77 -0.79 -1.85 -15.66
C ARG A 77 -1.27 -0.41 -15.48
N SER A 78 -0.48 0.44 -14.82
CA SER A 78 -0.82 1.85 -14.62
C SER A 78 -0.94 2.65 -15.93
N ALA A 79 -0.27 2.23 -17.00
CA ALA A 79 -0.33 2.90 -18.30
C ALA A 79 -1.66 2.65 -19.03
N ASP A 80 -2.29 1.50 -18.79
CA ASP A 80 -3.51 1.04 -19.46
C ASP A 80 -4.76 1.20 -18.58
N ALA A 81 -4.62 1.80 -17.39
CA ALA A 81 -5.70 1.99 -16.45
C ALA A 81 -6.83 2.86 -17.04
N LYS A 82 -8.06 2.34 -16.98
CA LYS A 82 -9.25 3.00 -17.54
C LYS A 82 -9.97 3.87 -16.53
N ASP A 83 -9.81 3.53 -15.25
CA ASP A 83 -10.44 4.21 -14.13
C ASP A 83 -9.53 4.17 -12.89
N ARG A 84 -10.01 4.79 -11.81
CA ARG A 84 -9.23 4.89 -10.56
C ARG A 84 -9.13 3.57 -9.81
N ARG A 85 -10.09 2.66 -10.01
CA ARG A 85 -10.05 1.31 -9.45
C ARG A 85 -8.92 0.50 -10.08
N ASP A 86 -8.70 0.60 -11.40
CA ASP A 86 -7.55 -0.01 -12.07
C ASP A 86 -6.22 0.49 -11.49
N LEU A 87 -6.12 1.79 -11.18
CA LEU A 87 -4.95 2.35 -10.50
C LEU A 87 -4.82 1.86 -9.06
N ALA A 88 -5.93 1.75 -8.32
CA ALA A 88 -5.94 1.32 -6.91
C ALA A 88 -5.65 -0.18 -6.72
N LEU A 89 -5.90 -1.02 -7.72
CA LEU A 89 -5.49 -2.44 -7.70
C LEU A 89 -3.96 -2.61 -7.57
N ILE A 90 -3.17 -1.64 -8.06
CA ILE A 90 -1.70 -1.70 -7.98
C ILE A 90 -1.20 -1.64 -6.52
N PRO A 91 -1.48 -0.59 -5.73
CA PRO A 91 -1.07 -0.56 -4.33
C PRO A 91 -1.73 -1.67 -3.49
N VAL A 92 -2.95 -2.11 -3.81
CA VAL A 92 -3.58 -3.28 -3.15
C VAL A 92 -2.79 -4.57 -3.39
N ASP A 93 -2.37 -4.84 -4.62
CA ASP A 93 -1.53 -6.01 -4.93
C ASP A 93 -0.18 -5.93 -4.21
N ILE A 94 0.45 -4.75 -4.16
CA ILE A 94 1.71 -4.53 -3.42
C ILE A 94 1.48 -4.77 -1.91
N LEU A 95 0.38 -4.29 -1.35
CA LEU A 95 0.00 -4.52 0.05
C LEU A 95 -0.13 -6.01 0.34
N LYS A 96 -0.87 -6.77 -0.47
CA LYS A 96 -1.07 -8.21 -0.25
C LYS A 96 0.25 -8.96 -0.06
N GLU A 97 1.24 -8.69 -0.90
CA GLU A 97 2.56 -9.31 -0.78
C GLU A 97 3.32 -8.85 0.47
N ARG A 98 3.33 -7.54 0.73
CA ARG A 98 4.13 -6.96 1.82
C ARG A 98 3.55 -7.26 3.20
N VAL A 99 2.23 -7.30 3.36
CA VAL A 99 1.56 -7.62 4.63
C VAL A 99 1.86 -9.06 5.04
N VAL A 100 1.90 -10.01 4.08
CA VAL A 100 2.32 -11.39 4.33
C VAL A 100 3.79 -11.45 4.77
N THR A 101 4.65 -10.67 4.11
CA THR A 101 6.08 -10.58 4.46
C THR A 101 6.27 -10.02 5.88
N ALA A 102 5.58 -8.93 6.22
CA ALA A 102 5.61 -8.32 7.54
C ALA A 102 5.13 -9.26 8.65
N GLY A 103 4.03 -10.00 8.39
CA GLY A 103 3.56 -11.05 9.29
C GLY A 103 4.61 -12.14 9.53
N GLY A 104 5.34 -12.53 8.48
CA GLY A 104 6.49 -13.45 8.59
C GLY A 104 7.63 -12.89 9.45
N ASN A 105 7.94 -11.61 9.32
CA ASN A 105 8.97 -10.93 10.11
C ASN A 105 8.58 -10.84 11.60
N VAL A 106 7.33 -10.49 11.91
CA VAL A 106 6.76 -10.53 13.27
C VAL A 106 6.88 -11.93 13.86
N LYS A 107 6.46 -12.95 13.09
CA LYS A 107 6.53 -14.34 13.52
C LYS A 107 7.97 -14.78 13.82
N LYS A 108 8.95 -14.34 13.02
CA LYS A 108 10.37 -14.60 13.29
C LYS A 108 10.84 -13.95 14.60
N MET A 109 10.44 -12.71 14.86
CA MET A 109 10.76 -12.03 16.13
C MET A 109 10.08 -12.73 17.32
N LEU A 110 8.84 -13.17 17.16
CA LEU A 110 8.11 -13.92 18.18
C LEU A 110 8.85 -15.21 18.55
N HIS A 111 9.32 -15.98 17.56
CA HIS A 111 10.12 -17.19 17.82
C HIS A 111 11.45 -16.92 18.52
N SER A 112 12.04 -15.74 18.32
CA SER A 112 13.26 -15.32 19.02
C SER A 112 13.02 -14.86 20.46
N THR A 113 11.75 -14.66 20.85
CA THR A 113 11.39 -14.17 22.18
C THR A 113 11.48 -15.30 23.21
N LYS A 114 12.41 -15.16 24.17
CA LYS A 114 12.71 -16.20 25.17
C LYS A 114 11.56 -16.51 26.15
N ASN A 115 10.74 -15.51 26.46
CA ASN A 115 9.62 -15.64 27.39
C ASN A 115 8.30 -15.54 26.62
N SER A 116 7.67 -16.68 26.40
CA SER A 116 6.42 -16.82 25.63
C SER A 116 5.20 -16.17 26.31
N THR A 117 5.28 -15.78 27.58
CA THR A 117 4.20 -15.07 28.29
C THR A 117 4.52 -13.60 28.56
N SER A 118 5.64 -13.09 28.04
CA SER A 118 5.99 -11.68 28.15
C SER A 118 5.02 -10.78 27.40
N THR A 119 4.93 -9.50 27.81
CA THR A 119 4.18 -8.47 27.10
C THR A 119 4.61 -8.37 25.62
N THR A 120 5.91 -8.45 25.34
CA THR A 120 6.45 -8.51 23.97
C THR A 120 5.89 -9.69 23.19
N ALA A 121 5.93 -10.90 23.74
CA ALA A 121 5.37 -12.08 23.06
C ALA A 121 3.86 -11.94 22.83
N ARG A 122 3.13 -11.31 23.76
CA ARG A 122 1.70 -11.02 23.59
C ARG A 122 1.46 -10.03 22.45
N HIS A 123 2.18 -8.91 22.39
CA HIS A 123 2.06 -7.93 21.32
C HIS A 123 2.42 -8.51 19.95
N LEU A 124 3.50 -9.30 19.86
CA LEU A 124 3.89 -9.95 18.60
C LEU A 124 2.85 -10.98 18.13
N ARG A 125 2.17 -11.70 19.03
CA ARG A 125 1.04 -12.58 18.64
C ARG A 125 -0.17 -11.81 18.13
N ILE A 126 -0.47 -10.66 18.72
CA ILE A 126 -1.54 -9.79 18.22
C ILE A 126 -1.17 -9.31 16.81
N CYS A 127 0.06 -8.85 16.61
CA CYS A 127 0.56 -8.50 15.28
C CYS A 127 0.48 -9.64 14.27
N GLU A 128 0.78 -10.89 14.65
CA GLU A 128 0.62 -12.05 13.75
C GLU A 128 -0.85 -12.23 13.32
N LEU A 129 -1.81 -12.03 14.23
CA LEU A 129 -3.23 -12.10 13.93
C LEU A 129 -3.68 -10.94 13.03
N ASP A 130 -3.28 -9.72 13.37
CA ASP A 130 -3.61 -8.51 12.61
C ASP A 130 -3.09 -8.61 11.17
N TYR A 131 -1.82 -8.95 10.97
CA TYR A 131 -1.26 -9.14 9.63
C TYR A 131 -1.96 -10.26 8.83
N THR A 132 -2.37 -11.34 9.51
CA THR A 132 -3.12 -12.43 8.86
C THR A 132 -4.52 -11.96 8.43
N ALA A 133 -5.21 -11.22 9.30
CA ALA A 133 -6.53 -10.67 9.00
C ALA A 133 -6.47 -9.64 7.87
N THR A 134 -5.54 -8.68 7.95
CA THR A 134 -5.32 -7.68 6.89
C THR A 134 -5.02 -8.35 5.54
N ALA A 135 -4.19 -9.39 5.50
CA ALA A 135 -3.91 -10.11 4.24
C ALA A 135 -5.15 -10.81 3.66
N GLY A 136 -6.01 -11.36 4.54
CA GLY A 136 -7.29 -11.96 4.15
C GLY A 136 -8.26 -10.92 3.58
N ILE A 137 -8.42 -9.79 4.26
CA ILE A 137 -9.30 -8.70 3.82
C ILE A 137 -8.80 -8.13 2.49
N LEU A 138 -7.50 -7.85 2.34
CA LEU A 138 -6.94 -7.36 1.07
C LEU A 138 -7.14 -8.33 -0.08
N SER A 139 -7.11 -9.64 0.17
CA SER A 139 -7.40 -10.65 -0.86
C SER A 139 -8.87 -10.61 -1.28
N PHE A 140 -9.78 -10.37 -0.34
CA PHE A 140 -11.19 -10.12 -0.63
C PHE A 140 -11.38 -8.79 -1.40
N CYS A 141 -10.74 -7.70 -0.99
CA CYS A 141 -10.82 -6.41 -1.69
C CYS A 141 -10.32 -6.50 -3.13
N ASP A 142 -9.22 -7.19 -3.38
CA ASP A 142 -8.73 -7.41 -4.75
C ASP A 142 -9.75 -8.16 -5.61
N ALA A 143 -10.41 -9.18 -5.07
CA ALA A 143 -11.48 -9.90 -5.77
C ALA A 143 -12.69 -8.98 -6.03
N LEU A 144 -13.15 -8.26 -5.01
CA LEU A 144 -14.27 -7.31 -5.08
C LEU A 144 -14.00 -6.22 -6.13
N MET A 145 -12.81 -5.62 -6.11
CA MET A 145 -12.41 -4.60 -7.08
C MET A 145 -12.32 -5.16 -8.50
N ARG A 146 -11.90 -6.40 -8.70
CA ARG A 146 -11.86 -7.01 -10.03
C ARG A 146 -13.25 -7.36 -10.57
N ASP A 147 -14.18 -7.70 -9.69
CA ASP A 147 -15.55 -8.07 -10.05
C ASP A 147 -16.46 -6.86 -10.26
N TYR A 148 -16.11 -5.68 -9.73
CA TYR A 148 -16.85 -4.46 -9.95
C TYR A 148 -16.95 -4.09 -11.44
N GLN A 149 -18.17 -3.96 -11.97
CA GLN A 149 -18.42 -3.62 -13.39
C GLN A 149 -19.06 -2.22 -13.58
N GLY A 150 -19.07 -1.41 -12.51
CA GLY A 150 -19.82 -0.16 -12.43
C GLY A 150 -21.24 -0.38 -11.88
N ASP A 151 -21.85 0.68 -11.34
CA ASP A 151 -23.24 0.67 -10.85
C ASP A 151 -24.26 0.59 -12.01
N ARG A 152 -24.22 -0.50 -12.80
CA ARG A 152 -25.24 -0.76 -13.80
C ARG A 152 -26.41 -1.47 -13.12
N ARG A 153 -27.24 -0.72 -12.39
CA ARG A 153 -28.58 -1.22 -12.01
C ARG A 153 -29.46 -1.23 -13.26
N SER A 154 -29.46 -2.33 -14.01
CA SER A 154 -30.62 -2.72 -14.80
C SER A 154 -31.73 -3.05 -13.80
N GLU A 155 -32.90 -2.43 -13.92
CA GLU A 155 -34.05 -2.67 -13.03
C GLU A 155 -34.58 -4.12 -13.08
N ASP A 156 -34.06 -4.93 -14.01
CA ASP A 156 -34.51 -6.27 -14.35
C ASP A 156 -33.49 -7.39 -14.04
N GLU A 157 -32.31 -7.08 -13.49
CA GLU A 157 -31.31 -8.10 -13.13
C GLU A 157 -30.98 -8.03 -11.64
N ASP A 158 -31.04 -9.18 -10.97
CA ASP A 158 -30.44 -9.40 -9.64
C ASP A 158 -28.93 -9.15 -9.77
N ASN A 159 -28.53 -7.88 -9.68
CA ASN A 159 -27.14 -7.50 -9.83
C ASN A 159 -26.44 -7.69 -8.49
N ASP A 160 -26.06 -8.94 -8.20
CA ASP A 160 -25.32 -9.39 -7.00
C ASP A 160 -23.85 -8.90 -6.99
N GLY A 161 -23.47 -8.03 -7.94
CA GLY A 161 -22.12 -7.48 -8.04
C GLY A 161 -21.83 -6.38 -7.00
N PRO A 162 -20.55 -6.05 -6.77
CA PRO A 162 -20.17 -5.04 -5.80
C PRO A 162 -20.74 -3.65 -6.13
N LEU A 163 -21.12 -2.92 -5.09
CA LEU A 163 -21.50 -1.51 -5.14
C LEU A 163 -20.25 -0.62 -5.11
N ASN A 164 -20.35 0.57 -5.70
CA ASN A 164 -19.27 1.57 -5.68
C ASN A 164 -18.65 1.80 -4.30
N PHE A 165 -19.46 2.03 -3.27
CA PHE A 165 -18.98 2.38 -1.93
C PHE A 165 -18.25 1.24 -1.23
N GLU A 166 -18.48 -0.01 -1.63
CA GLU A 166 -17.82 -1.18 -1.07
C GLU A 166 -16.33 -1.23 -1.46
N LEU A 167 -15.93 -0.57 -2.55
CA LEU A 167 -14.52 -0.52 -3.00
C LEU A 167 -13.62 0.17 -1.96
N PRO A 168 -13.85 1.44 -1.57
CA PRO A 168 -13.06 2.08 -0.52
C PRO A 168 -13.30 1.48 0.86
N GLU A 169 -14.53 1.06 1.18
CA GLU A 169 -14.88 0.48 2.49
C GLU A 169 -14.08 -0.80 2.77
N CYS A 170 -13.91 -1.67 1.76
CA CYS A 170 -13.10 -2.88 1.94
C CYS A 170 -11.64 -2.57 2.34
N VAL A 171 -11.06 -1.52 1.76
CA VAL A 171 -9.68 -1.12 2.08
C VAL A 171 -9.61 -0.44 3.45
N ASP A 172 -10.66 0.28 3.87
CA ASP A 172 -10.77 0.81 5.24
C ASP A 172 -10.77 -0.34 6.27
N GLU A 173 -11.53 -1.41 6.03
CA GLU A 173 -11.55 -2.59 6.90
C GLU A 173 -10.16 -3.24 7.03
N ALA A 174 -9.41 -3.31 5.93
CA ALA A 174 -8.03 -3.79 5.95
C ALA A 174 -7.11 -2.88 6.79
N ASN A 175 -7.35 -1.56 6.74
CA ASN A 175 -6.63 -0.55 7.50
C ASN A 175 -6.93 -0.65 9.01
N GLU A 176 -8.19 -0.84 9.38
CA GLU A 176 -8.63 -0.99 10.77
C GLU A 176 -8.04 -2.26 11.40
N ALA A 177 -8.05 -3.38 10.68
CA ALA A 177 -7.48 -4.64 11.14
C ALA A 177 -5.99 -4.54 11.50
N TRP A 178 -5.24 -3.66 10.84
CA TRP A 178 -3.80 -3.46 11.09
C TRP A 178 -3.50 -2.54 12.30
N GLY A 179 -4.42 -1.63 12.64
CA GLY A 179 -4.13 -0.47 13.50
C GLY A 179 -3.58 -0.81 14.89
N TYR A 180 -3.95 -1.96 15.47
CA TYR A 180 -3.49 -2.34 16.79
C TYR A 180 -2.02 -2.80 16.79
N CYS A 181 -1.60 -3.57 15.78
CA CYS A 181 -0.21 -3.98 15.64
C CYS A 181 0.75 -2.79 15.53
N GLY A 182 0.39 -1.78 14.72
CA GLY A 182 1.21 -0.58 14.54
C GLY A 182 1.55 0.09 15.87
N LEU A 183 0.54 0.25 16.75
CA LEU A 183 0.72 0.81 18.09
C LEU A 183 1.54 -0.11 19.01
N ALA A 184 1.30 -1.43 18.93
CA ALA A 184 1.96 -2.40 19.79
C ALA A 184 3.47 -2.50 19.54
N LEU A 185 3.90 -2.37 18.27
CA LEU A 185 5.32 -2.45 17.88
C LEU A 185 6.17 -1.29 18.42
N LEU A 186 5.59 -0.09 18.57
CA LEU A 186 6.29 1.10 19.09
C LEU A 186 6.87 0.89 20.50
N HIS A 187 6.30 -0.04 21.26
CA HIS A 187 6.69 -0.33 22.63
C HIS A 187 7.61 -1.55 22.77
N ILE A 188 8.05 -2.15 21.66
CA ILE A 188 8.91 -3.35 21.67
C ILE A 188 10.36 -2.94 21.34
N PRO A 189 11.32 -3.08 22.27
CA PRO A 189 12.72 -2.83 21.98
C PRO A 189 13.24 -3.74 20.85
N GLY A 190 13.95 -3.17 19.87
CA GLY A 190 14.49 -3.92 18.74
C GLY A 190 13.50 -4.18 17.60
N ALA A 191 12.29 -3.59 17.65
CA ALA A 191 11.27 -3.72 16.61
C ALA A 191 11.29 -2.57 15.58
N GLU A 192 12.34 -1.74 15.54
CA GLU A 192 12.39 -0.52 14.72
C GLU A 192 12.22 -0.82 13.22
N ALA A 193 12.73 -1.96 12.75
CA ALA A 193 12.53 -2.42 11.38
C ALA A 193 11.06 -2.78 11.10
N LEU A 194 10.35 -3.39 12.05
CA LEU A 194 8.94 -3.75 11.92
C LEU A 194 8.05 -2.51 11.97
N VAL A 195 8.40 -1.51 12.80
CA VAL A 195 7.70 -0.21 12.83
C VAL A 195 7.80 0.47 11.47
N LYS A 196 9.02 0.57 10.92
CA LYS A 196 9.24 1.16 9.58
C LYS A 196 8.50 0.41 8.48
N GLU A 197 8.49 -0.92 8.52
CA GLU A 197 7.71 -1.74 7.58
C GLU A 197 6.20 -1.45 7.71
N GLY A 198 5.69 -1.30 8.94
CA GLY A 198 4.32 -0.88 9.21
C GLY A 198 3.98 0.49 8.65
N ASP A 199 4.86 1.49 8.81
CA ASP A 199 4.64 2.83 8.25
C ASP A 199 4.57 2.82 6.70
N GLU A 200 5.41 2.00 6.06
CA GLU A 200 5.38 1.80 4.60
C GLU A 200 4.08 1.14 4.14
N LEU A 201 3.57 0.16 4.89
CA LEU A 201 2.28 -0.46 4.63
C LEU A 201 1.13 0.53 4.81
N GLN A 202 1.15 1.33 5.88
CA GLN A 202 0.15 2.36 6.12
C GLN A 202 0.10 3.40 4.98
N MET A 203 1.25 3.80 4.44
CA MET A 203 1.31 4.70 3.28
C MET A 203 0.66 4.10 2.03
N LEU A 204 0.85 2.80 1.77
CA LEU A 204 0.19 2.11 0.66
C LEU A 204 -1.32 1.95 0.89
N MET A 205 -1.74 1.71 2.13
CA MET A 205 -3.16 1.64 2.50
C MET A 205 -3.84 3.00 2.25
N ASN A 206 -3.22 4.08 2.73
CA ASN A 206 -3.70 5.44 2.50
C ASN A 206 -3.76 5.80 1.02
N LEU A 207 -2.79 5.35 0.22
CA LEU A 207 -2.82 5.55 -1.23
C LEU A 207 -3.99 4.82 -1.88
N SER A 208 -4.22 3.56 -1.49
CA SER A 208 -5.32 2.74 -2.01
C SER A 208 -6.68 3.40 -1.71
N ILE A 209 -6.88 3.81 -0.46
CA ILE A 209 -8.09 4.54 -0.02
C ILE A 209 -8.24 5.86 -0.78
N ALA A 210 -7.17 6.65 -0.90
CA ALA A 210 -7.22 7.96 -1.55
C ALA A 210 -7.54 7.87 -3.04
N LEU A 211 -7.03 6.86 -3.75
CA LEU A 211 -7.37 6.59 -5.15
C LEU A 211 -8.86 6.22 -5.30
N LEU A 212 -9.41 5.50 -4.33
CA LEU A 212 -10.81 5.07 -4.30
C LEU A 212 -11.79 6.10 -3.72
N SER A 213 -11.30 7.21 -3.17
CA SER A 213 -12.15 8.24 -2.55
C SER A 213 -13.37 8.69 -3.38
N PRO A 214 -13.33 8.80 -4.72
CA PRO A 214 -14.53 9.22 -5.47
C PRO A 214 -15.66 8.20 -5.48
N TYR A 215 -15.38 6.94 -5.13
CA TYR A 215 -16.39 5.89 -5.04
C TYR A 215 -17.21 5.97 -3.73
N ARG A 216 -16.85 6.85 -2.78
CA ARG A 216 -17.57 7.00 -1.50
C ARG A 216 -18.91 7.74 -1.61
N ASP A 217 -19.04 8.66 -2.56
CA ASP A 217 -20.19 9.58 -2.68
C ASP A 217 -20.91 9.46 -4.04
N SER A 218 -20.70 8.35 -4.80
CA SER A 218 -21.27 8.18 -6.15
C SER A 218 -22.70 7.65 -6.15
#